data_AF-A0A3A6DY66-F1
#
_entry.id   AF-A0A3A6DY66-F1
#
_cell.length_a   1.000
_cell.length_b   1.000
_cell.length_c   1.000
_cell.angle_alpha   90.00
_cell.angle_beta   90.00
_cell.angle_gamma   90.00
#
_symmetry.space_group_name_H-M   'P 1'
#
loop_
_entity.id
_entity.type
_entity.pdbx_description
1 polymer ?
#
loop_
_entity_poly.entity_id
_entity_poly.type
_entity_poly.pdbx_seq_one_letter_code
_entity_poly.pdbx_strand_id
1 'polypeptide(L)'
;MKVNVLGTQYTVIFDTLAENNRYKRCDGYCDFYVKEIHVRKHMNDDADCDEMTIPEGSMKIYEKKCLRHELIHAFLFESGLDSNTSDIDGWARNEEMIDWMAIQMPKIMAAYNGIIKQQRLKYADADTMALGAEPVLMSAT
;
A
#
# COMPACT_ATOMS: atom_id res chain seq x y z
N MET A 1 -11.43 -10.11 -1.67
CA MET A 1 -10.77 -9.51 -2.87
C MET A 1 -9.37 -10.11 -3.01
N LYS A 2 -8.65 -9.95 -4.13
CA LYS A 2 -7.36 -10.63 -4.35
C LYS A 2 -6.23 -9.66 -4.71
N VAL A 3 -5.01 -9.95 -4.27
CA VAL A 3 -3.79 -9.18 -4.56
C VAL A 3 -2.64 -10.14 -4.84
N ASN A 4 -1.72 -9.76 -5.73
CA ASN A 4 -0.49 -10.52 -5.97
C ASN A 4 0.66 -9.89 -5.18
N VAL A 5 1.34 -10.69 -4.38
CA VAL A 5 2.49 -10.31 -3.57
C VAL A 5 3.68 -11.17 -4.03
N LEU A 6 4.60 -10.55 -4.78
CA LEU A 6 5.82 -11.20 -5.31
C LEU A 6 5.57 -12.52 -6.07
N GLY A 7 4.46 -12.63 -6.80
CA GLY A 7 4.07 -13.84 -7.52
C GLY A 7 3.05 -14.71 -6.79
N THR A 8 2.88 -14.54 -5.48
CA THR A 8 1.93 -15.30 -4.67
C THR A 8 0.58 -14.57 -4.57
N GLN A 9 -0.52 -15.29 -4.77
CA GLN A 9 -1.86 -14.71 -4.67
C GLN A 9 -2.38 -14.76 -3.24
N TYR A 10 -2.74 -13.59 -2.70
CA TYR A 10 -3.36 -13.42 -1.39
C TYR A 10 -4.83 -13.03 -1.51
N THR A 11 -5.65 -13.52 -0.59
CA THR A 11 -7.03 -13.05 -0.39
C THR A 11 -7.03 -11.96 0.68
N VAL A 12 -7.52 -10.77 0.34
CA VAL A 12 -7.74 -9.69 1.31
C VAL A 12 -9.19 -9.69 1.74
N ILE A 13 -9.38 -9.71 3.05
CA ILE A 13 -10.63 -9.93 3.78
C ILE A 13 -10.81 -8.75 4.75
N PHE A 14 -12.03 -8.25 4.82
CA PHE A 14 -12.39 -7.12 5.66
C PHE A 14 -13.61 -7.49 6.49
N ASP A 15 -13.39 -7.73 7.77
CA ASP A 15 -14.38 -8.33 8.67
C ASP A 15 -14.48 -7.49 9.94
N THR A 16 -15.62 -7.60 10.62
CA THR A 16 -15.92 -6.89 11.87
C THR A 16 -15.43 -7.66 13.10
N LEU A 17 -15.40 -7.00 14.26
CA LEU A 17 -15.09 -7.65 15.55
C LEU A 17 -16.05 -8.80 15.87
N ALA A 18 -17.33 -8.68 15.48
CA ALA A 18 -18.34 -9.71 15.67
C ALA A 18 -18.07 -10.97 14.83
N GLU A 19 -17.51 -10.81 13.63
CA GLU A 19 -17.20 -11.91 12.71
C GLU A 19 -15.87 -12.59 13.09
N ASN A 20 -14.91 -11.84 13.63
CA ASN A 20 -13.58 -12.37 13.96
C ASN A 20 -13.07 -11.90 15.34
N ASN A 21 -13.09 -12.82 16.30
CA ASN A 21 -12.65 -12.58 17.67
C ASN A 21 -11.16 -12.22 17.81
N ARG A 22 -10.31 -12.45 16.79
CA ARG A 22 -8.90 -12.05 16.84
C ARG A 22 -8.74 -10.54 16.98
N TYR A 23 -9.73 -9.78 16.50
CA TYR A 23 -9.71 -8.32 16.57
C TYR A 23 -9.79 -7.74 17.98
N LYS A 24 -10.02 -8.58 19.01
CA LYS A 24 -9.84 -8.19 20.42
C LYS A 24 -8.40 -7.87 20.80
N ARG A 25 -7.43 -8.17 19.93
CA ARG A 25 -5.98 -8.03 20.19
C ARG A 25 -5.21 -7.31 19.08
N CYS A 26 -5.82 -7.08 17.92
CA CYS A 26 -5.19 -6.41 16.78
C CYS A 26 -6.25 -5.83 15.83
N ASP A 27 -5.86 -4.93 14.95
CA ASP A 27 -6.76 -4.35 13.93
C ASP A 27 -6.51 -4.90 12.51
N GLY A 28 -5.61 -5.86 12.41
CA GLY A 28 -5.25 -6.57 11.20
C GLY A 28 -4.31 -7.73 11.51
N TYR A 29 -4.22 -8.68 10.58
CA TYR A 29 -3.16 -9.68 10.58
C TYR A 29 -2.97 -10.28 9.19
N CYS A 30 -1.75 -10.70 8.89
CA CYS A 30 -1.43 -11.52 7.73
C CYS A 30 -1.21 -12.97 8.13
N ASP A 31 -2.03 -13.89 7.59
CA ASP A 31 -1.79 -15.33 7.70
C ASP A 31 -1.04 -15.82 6.46
N PHE A 32 0.28 -15.91 6.61
CA PHE A 32 1.19 -16.26 5.53
C PHE A 32 1.02 -17.68 4.99
N TYR A 33 0.43 -18.60 5.75
CA TYR A 33 0.36 -20.00 5.32
C TYR A 33 -0.88 -20.28 4.49
N VAL A 34 -2.01 -19.65 4.84
CA VAL A 34 -3.25 -19.71 4.04
C VAL A 34 -3.36 -18.59 3.00
N LYS A 35 -2.40 -17.66 2.99
CA LYS A 35 -2.32 -16.52 2.06
C LYS A 35 -3.53 -15.59 2.19
N GLU A 36 -3.83 -15.22 3.43
CA GLU A 36 -4.92 -14.32 3.76
C GLU A 36 -4.41 -13.06 4.48
N ILE A 37 -4.98 -11.92 4.12
CA ILE A 37 -4.76 -10.64 4.79
C ILE A 37 -6.10 -10.20 5.34
N HIS A 38 -6.17 -10.07 6.66
CA HIS A 38 -7.36 -9.69 7.39
C HIS A 38 -7.21 -8.27 7.92
N VAL A 39 -8.21 -7.43 7.68
CA VAL A 39 -8.25 -6.06 8.18
C VAL A 39 -9.59 -5.85 8.88
N ARG A 40 -9.53 -5.34 10.12
CA ARG A 40 -10.74 -5.03 10.88
C ARG A 40 -11.50 -3.89 10.23
N LYS A 41 -12.79 -4.10 10.00
CA LYS A 41 -13.77 -3.02 9.76
C LYS A 41 -14.28 -2.52 11.09
N HIS A 42 -14.14 -1.22 11.34
CA HIS A 42 -14.65 -0.61 12.56
C HIS A 42 -16.10 -0.18 12.33
N MET A 43 -17.00 -0.60 13.21
CA MET A 43 -18.41 -0.23 13.15
C MET A 43 -18.79 0.58 14.39
N ASN A 44 -19.77 1.47 14.24
CA ASN A 44 -20.23 2.33 15.34
C ASN A 44 -20.85 1.53 16.51
N ASP A 45 -21.36 0.33 16.23
CA ASP A 45 -21.95 -0.60 17.19
C ASP A 45 -20.98 -1.69 17.67
N ASP A 46 -19.68 -1.58 17.35
CA ASP A 46 -18.67 -2.48 17.89
C ASP A 46 -18.64 -2.40 19.43
N ALA A 47 -18.50 -3.55 20.07
CA ALA A 47 -18.59 -3.67 21.54
C ALA A 47 -17.49 -2.90 22.30
N ASP A 48 -16.41 -2.53 21.62
CA ASP A 48 -15.27 -1.74 22.12
C ASP A 48 -15.26 -0.30 21.55
N CYS A 49 -16.34 0.13 20.90
CA CYS A 49 -16.51 1.52 20.46
C CYS A 49 -16.52 2.48 21.66
N ASP A 50 -15.62 3.45 21.65
CA ASP A 50 -15.46 4.48 22.69
C ASP A 50 -15.42 5.90 22.09
N GLU A 51 -15.29 6.94 22.92
CA GLU A 51 -15.19 8.33 22.45
C GLU A 51 -13.92 8.59 21.59
N MET A 52 -12.90 7.73 21.67
CA MET A 52 -11.70 7.77 20.82
C MET A 52 -11.93 7.07 19.48
N THR A 53 -13.07 6.40 19.29
CA THR A 53 -13.53 5.81 18.04
C THR A 53 -14.10 6.93 17.17
N ILE A 54 -13.15 7.62 16.52
CA ILE A 54 -13.27 8.81 15.67
C ILE A 54 -14.37 8.65 14.59
N PRO A 55 -15.02 9.73 14.09
CA PRO A 55 -15.96 9.71 12.97
C PRO A 55 -15.58 8.79 11.79
N GLU A 56 -16.58 8.21 11.13
CA GLU A 56 -16.48 7.20 10.04
C GLU A 56 -15.38 7.48 9.00
N GLY A 57 -15.15 8.76 8.66
CA GLY A 57 -14.09 9.17 7.74
C GLY A 57 -12.68 8.84 8.22
N SER A 58 -12.41 8.98 9.52
CA SER A 58 -11.12 8.69 10.14
C SER A 58 -10.86 7.19 10.23
N MET A 59 -11.90 6.38 10.48
CA MET A 59 -11.78 4.92 10.49
C MET A 59 -11.39 4.37 9.13
N LYS A 60 -11.97 4.90 8.04
CA LYS A 60 -11.54 4.52 6.68
C LYS A 60 -10.08 4.87 6.38
N ILE A 61 -9.53 5.92 6.98
CA ILE A 61 -8.11 6.27 6.86
C ILE A 61 -7.25 5.27 7.63
N TYR A 62 -7.69 4.90 8.84
CA TYR A 62 -7.04 3.92 9.69
C TYR A 62 -7.03 2.52 9.05
N GLU A 63 -8.16 2.02 8.58
CA GLU A 63 -8.28 0.73 7.89
C GLU A 63 -7.35 0.64 6.67
N LYS A 64 -7.23 1.73 5.90
CA LYS A 64 -6.28 1.79 4.79
C LYS A 64 -4.82 1.72 5.27
N LYS A 65 -4.49 2.29 6.44
CA LYS A 65 -3.16 2.13 7.05
C LYS A 65 -2.94 0.69 7.47
N CYS A 66 -3.90 0.05 8.14
CA CYS A 66 -3.82 -1.34 8.54
C CYS A 66 -3.63 -2.26 7.32
N LEU A 67 -4.38 -2.04 6.25
CA LEU A 67 -4.17 -2.77 4.99
C LEU A 67 -2.73 -2.66 4.46
N ARG A 68 -2.14 -1.45 4.46
CA ARG A 68 -0.76 -1.27 4.01
C ARG A 68 0.22 -1.97 4.94
N HIS A 69 -0.01 -1.91 6.24
CA HIS A 69 0.78 -2.61 7.25
C HIS A 69 0.80 -4.12 6.99
N GLU A 70 -0.37 -4.76 6.84
CA GLU A 70 -0.44 -6.20 6.58
C GLU A 70 0.12 -6.59 5.21
N LEU A 71 -0.03 -5.73 4.19
CA LEU A 71 0.61 -5.95 2.90
C LEU A 71 2.14 -5.95 3.02
N ILE A 72 2.72 -5.03 3.80
CA ILE A 72 4.17 -4.98 4.01
C ILE A 72 4.66 -6.26 4.69
N HIS A 73 3.95 -6.75 5.72
CA HIS A 73 4.20 -8.06 6.31
C HIS A 73 4.22 -9.16 5.24
N ALA A 74 3.21 -9.22 4.37
CA ALA A 74 3.16 -10.20 3.28
C ALA A 74 4.36 -10.08 2.32
N PHE A 75 4.78 -8.87 1.93
CA PHE A 75 5.96 -8.67 1.08
C PHE A 75 7.25 -9.12 1.75
N LEU A 76 7.42 -8.84 3.05
CA LEU A 76 8.59 -9.26 3.81
C LEU A 76 8.65 -10.77 4.00
N PHE A 77 7.49 -11.42 4.16
CA PHE A 77 7.40 -12.87 4.21
C PHE A 77 7.74 -13.53 2.87
N GLU A 78 7.06 -13.14 1.78
CA GLU A 78 7.26 -13.76 0.46
C GLU A 78 8.67 -13.51 -0.10
N SER A 79 9.34 -12.44 0.31
CA SER A 79 10.74 -12.18 -0.05
C SER A 79 11.74 -13.02 0.75
N GLY A 80 11.30 -13.74 1.79
CA GLY A 80 12.15 -14.52 2.69
C GLY A 80 12.89 -13.67 3.74
N LEU A 81 12.70 -12.35 3.75
CA LEU A 81 13.34 -11.45 4.71
C LEU A 81 12.78 -11.65 6.12
N ASP A 82 11.48 -11.88 6.25
CA ASP A 82 10.83 -12.22 7.52
C ASP A 82 11.48 -13.41 8.23
N SER A 83 11.95 -14.42 7.48
CA SER A 83 12.54 -15.64 8.02
C SER A 83 14.07 -15.55 8.23
N ASN A 84 14.74 -14.57 7.60
CA ASN A 84 16.20 -14.43 7.61
C ASN A 84 16.65 -13.07 8.18
N THR A 85 15.97 -12.61 9.24
CA THR A 85 16.24 -11.30 9.87
C THR A 85 16.91 -11.42 11.24
N SER A 86 17.24 -12.63 11.70
CA SER A 86 17.79 -12.91 13.03
C SER A 86 19.12 -12.22 13.32
N ASP A 87 19.94 -12.00 12.30
CA ASP A 87 21.29 -11.45 12.46
C ASP A 87 21.29 -9.92 12.68
N ILE A 88 20.14 -9.26 12.52
CA ILE A 88 19.97 -7.80 12.66
C ILE A 88 18.67 -7.50 13.44
N ASP A 89 18.57 -8.01 14.67
CA ASP A 89 17.48 -7.76 15.63
C ASP A 89 16.06 -7.88 15.08
N GLY A 90 15.85 -8.69 14.03
CA GLY A 90 14.53 -8.92 13.48
C GLY A 90 13.90 -7.71 12.80
N TRP A 91 14.66 -6.78 12.20
CA TRP A 91 14.12 -5.57 11.56
C TRP A 91 12.94 -5.81 10.61
N ALA A 92 12.92 -6.93 9.89
CA ALA A 92 11.83 -7.28 8.96
C ALA A 92 10.51 -7.67 9.68
N ARG A 93 10.56 -7.89 10.99
CA ARG A 93 9.42 -8.14 11.88
C ARG A 93 9.19 -7.00 12.88
N ASN A 94 9.97 -5.94 12.78
CA ASN A 94 9.85 -4.82 13.69
C ASN A 94 8.60 -4.00 13.32
N GLU A 95 7.58 -4.05 14.17
CA GLU A 95 6.29 -3.40 13.91
C GLU A 95 6.40 -1.88 13.74
N GLU A 96 7.35 -1.22 14.42
CA GLU A 96 7.59 0.23 14.26
C GLU A 96 8.08 0.55 12.83
N MET A 97 8.99 -0.26 12.29
CA MET A 97 9.47 -0.12 10.90
C MET A 97 8.36 -0.37 9.88
N ILE A 98 7.52 -1.37 10.13
CA ILE A 98 6.39 -1.72 9.26
C ILE A 98 5.34 -0.61 9.29
N ASP A 99 5.03 -0.07 10.47
CA ASP A 99 4.15 1.07 10.65
C ASP A 99 4.68 2.32 9.96
N TRP A 100 5.95 2.63 10.15
CA TRP A 100 6.59 3.75 9.48
C TRP A 100 6.43 3.63 7.96
N MET A 101 6.73 2.45 7.41
CA MET A 101 6.60 2.20 5.98
C MET A 101 5.13 2.29 5.51
N ALA A 102 4.17 1.75 6.26
CA ALA A 102 2.75 1.82 5.96
C ALA A 102 2.24 3.28 5.95
N ILE A 103 2.72 4.11 6.87
CA ILE A 103 2.37 5.53 6.95
C ILE A 103 3.03 6.34 5.83
N GLN A 104 4.29 6.06 5.51
CA GLN A 104 5.03 6.84 4.51
C GLN A 104 4.76 6.40 3.07
N MET A 105 4.36 5.14 2.82
CA MET A 105 4.19 4.59 1.48
C MET A 105 3.34 5.48 0.55
N PRO A 106 2.17 6.03 0.96
CA PRO A 106 1.41 6.95 0.10
C PRO A 106 2.18 8.21 -0.31
N LYS A 107 2.99 8.77 0.60
CA LYS A 107 3.80 9.97 0.34
C LYS A 107 4.98 9.66 -0.59
N ILE A 108 5.64 8.52 -0.37
CA ILE A 108 6.73 8.03 -1.24
C ILE A 108 6.20 7.81 -2.66
N MET A 109 5.06 7.13 -2.80
CA MET A 109 4.42 6.91 -4.09
C MET A 109 3.97 8.22 -4.74
N ALA A 110 3.48 9.19 -3.97
CA ALA A 110 3.14 10.51 -4.49
C ALA A 110 4.37 11.26 -5.03
N ALA A 111 5.50 11.21 -4.30
CA ALA A 111 6.76 11.82 -4.75
C ALA A 111 7.25 11.17 -6.06
N TYR A 112 7.27 9.83 -6.13
CA TYR A 112 7.66 9.10 -7.34
C TYR A 112 6.74 9.44 -8.53
N ASN A 113 5.43 9.34 -8.33
CA ASN A 113 4.45 9.64 -9.38
C ASN A 113 4.51 11.09 -9.86
N GLY A 114 4.84 12.03 -8.97
CA GLY A 114 5.07 13.43 -9.33
C GLY A 114 6.17 13.59 -10.38
N ILE A 115 7.30 12.92 -10.20
CA ILE A 115 8.42 12.94 -11.16
C ILE A 115 8.03 12.25 -12.48
N ILE A 116 7.43 11.06 -12.41
CA ILE A 116 7.02 10.33 -13.63
C ILE A 116 6.03 11.13 -14.47
N LYS A 117 5.06 11.80 -13.83
CA LYS A 117 4.10 12.66 -14.54
C LYS A 117 4.80 13.84 -15.23
N GLN A 118 5.75 14.50 -14.57
CA GLN A 118 6.52 15.59 -15.16
C GLN A 118 7.38 15.14 -16.33
N GLN A 119 8.04 13.97 -16.21
CA GLN A 119 8.80 13.40 -17.33
C GLN A 119 7.90 13.08 -18.52
N ARG A 120 6.75 12.42 -18.30
CA ARG A 120 5.79 12.12 -19.38
C ARG A 120 5.30 13.38 -20.09
N LEU A 121 5.02 14.45 -19.37
CA LEU A 121 4.62 15.74 -19.96
C LEU A 121 5.78 16.34 -20.78
N LYS A 122 6.99 16.35 -20.24
CA LYS A 122 8.19 16.88 -20.94
C LYS A 122 8.47 16.17 -22.27
N TYR A 123 8.28 14.86 -22.34
CA TYR A 123 8.48 14.09 -23.58
C TYR A 123 7.27 14.13 -24.52
N ALA A 124 6.03 14.26 -24.00
CA ALA A 124 4.85 14.50 -24.84
C ALA A 124 4.92 15.87 -25.54
N ASP A 125 5.43 16.90 -24.87
CA ASP A 125 5.69 18.22 -25.44
C ASP A 125 6.85 18.19 -26.45
N ALA A 126 7.87 17.37 -26.22
CA ALA A 126 8.98 17.19 -27.15
C ALA A 126 8.56 16.48 -28.45
N ASP A 127 7.67 15.48 -28.38
CA ASP A 127 7.15 14.77 -29.55
C ASP A 127 6.21 15.66 -30.38
N THR A 128 5.42 16.53 -29.74
CA THR A 128 4.58 17.52 -30.46
C THR A 128 5.42 18.64 -31.08
N MET A 129 6.50 19.07 -30.44
CA MET A 129 7.46 20.02 -31.01
C MET A 129 8.26 19.43 -32.18
N ALA A 130 8.59 18.13 -32.13
CA ALA A 130 9.30 17.44 -33.20
C ALA A 130 8.42 17.23 -34.45
N LEU A 131 7.12 17.06 -34.29
CA LEU A 131 6.14 16.95 -35.39
C LEU A 131 5.79 18.31 -36.04
N GLY A 132 6.09 19.44 -35.36
CA GLY A 132 5.84 20.80 -35.87
C GLY A 132 6.98 21.40 -36.69
N ALA A 133 8.11 20.70 -36.82
CA ALA A 133 9.28 21.16 -37.55
C ALA A 133 9.43 20.40 -38.88
N GLU A 134 8.47 20.57 -39.81
CA GLU A 134 8.74 20.18 -41.20
C GLU A 134 9.73 21.18 -41.82
N PRO A 135 10.81 20.71 -42.48
CA PRO A 135 11.71 21.60 -43.18
C PRO A 135 10.99 22.16 -44.40
N VAL A 136 10.66 23.45 -44.40
CA VAL A 136 10.28 24.16 -45.62
C VAL A 136 11.51 24.15 -46.53
N LEU A 137 11.56 23.19 -47.45
CA LEU A 137 12.51 23.21 -48.55
C LEU A 137 12.30 24.52 -49.32
N MET A 138 13.28 25.42 -49.24
CA MET A 138 13.37 26.52 -50.20
C MET A 138 13.49 25.90 -51.59
N SER A 139 12.49 26.12 -52.45
CA SER A 139 12.59 25.73 -53.86
C SER A 139 13.73 26.51 -54.50
N ALA A 140 14.80 25.81 -54.86
CA ALA A 140 15.77 26.35 -55.78
C ALA A 140 15.16 26.34 -57.19
N THR A 141 15.37 27.46 -57.90
CA THR A 141 15.05 27.84 -59.28
C THR A 141 13.61 28.23 -59.58
#